data_AF-A0A5P3AZL4-F1
#
_entry.id   AF-A0A5P3AZL4-F1
#
_cell.length_a   1.000
_cell.length_b   1.000
_cell.length_c   1.000
_cell.angle_alpha   90.00
_cell.angle_beta   90.00
_cell.angle_gamma   90.00
#
_symmetry.space_group_name_H-M   'P 1'
#
loop_
_entity.id
_entity.type
_entity.pdbx_description
1 polymer ?
#
loop_
_entity_poly.entity_id
_entity_poly.type
_entity_poly.pdbx_seq_one_letter_code
_entity_poly.pdbx_strand_id
1 'polypeptide(L)'
;MEVEEGLLKINGTDMASLGCFLYEENAGDHTNYDSLMKPPKMKEHTSVSYRELDGEELPETLLPRYEARDITLKMAVVADTRTGWFKNYNAVLALLKSGWLTLEVPEIGRVMKVYLKEYTRYSQFTTIRNTGQQVAGFTVTLREPKPFSNSD
;
A
#
# COMPACT_ATOMS: atom_id res chain seq x y z
N MET A 1 -15.34 -16.72 6.69
CA MET A 1 -14.04 -16.06 6.86
C MET A 1 -14.28 -14.84 7.71
N GLU A 2 -13.63 -14.79 8.85
CA GLU A 2 -13.59 -13.63 9.74
C GLU A 2 -12.31 -12.85 9.42
N VAL A 3 -12.38 -11.53 9.44
CA VAL A 3 -11.24 -10.67 9.15
C VAL A 3 -10.63 -10.23 10.47
N GLU A 4 -9.33 -10.43 10.63
CA GLU A 4 -8.61 -10.04 11.84
C GLU A 4 -8.57 -8.51 11.98
N GLU A 5 -8.98 -8.03 13.16
CA GLU A 5 -8.98 -6.61 13.51
C GLU A 5 -7.58 -6.11 13.86
N GLY A 6 -7.34 -4.81 13.65
CA GLY A 6 -6.13 -4.13 14.08
C GLY A 6 -4.92 -4.27 13.16
N LEU A 7 -5.02 -5.01 12.05
CA LEU A 7 -3.90 -5.19 11.11
C LEU A 7 -3.65 -3.99 10.20
N LEU A 8 -4.73 -3.32 9.77
CA LEU A 8 -4.67 -2.20 8.84
C LEU A 8 -5.70 -1.14 9.21
N LYS A 9 -5.23 0.09 9.48
CA LYS A 9 -6.12 1.24 9.68
C LYS A 9 -5.84 2.31 8.63
N ILE A 10 -6.90 2.91 8.12
CA ILE A 10 -6.84 4.03 7.18
C ILE A 10 -7.66 5.18 7.76
N ASN A 11 -7.02 6.33 7.98
CA ASN A 11 -7.63 7.50 8.63
C ASN A 11 -8.28 7.15 9.99
N GLY A 12 -7.62 6.30 10.78
CA GLY A 12 -8.13 5.80 12.06
C GLY A 12 -9.28 4.78 11.96
N THR A 13 -9.79 4.50 10.76
CA THR A 13 -10.80 3.47 10.54
C THR A 13 -10.12 2.11 10.35
N ASP A 14 -10.49 1.13 11.16
CA ASP A 14 -10.04 -0.24 10.98
C ASP A 14 -10.67 -0.85 9.72
N MET A 15 -9.84 -1.34 8.80
CA MET A 15 -10.31 -1.92 7.55
C MET A 15 -11.09 -3.23 7.78
N ALA A 16 -10.82 -3.95 8.87
CA ALA A 16 -11.57 -5.14 9.26
C ALA A 16 -13.06 -4.83 9.50
N SER A 17 -13.39 -3.64 10.00
CA SER A 17 -14.79 -3.19 10.19
C SER A 17 -15.58 -3.08 8.88
N LEU A 18 -14.87 -2.92 7.76
CA LEU A 18 -15.43 -2.92 6.40
C LEU A 18 -15.26 -4.29 5.72
N GLY A 19 -14.88 -5.33 6.46
CA GLY A 19 -14.55 -6.65 5.91
C GLY A 19 -13.37 -6.62 4.95
N CYS A 20 -12.47 -5.65 5.09
CA CYS A 20 -11.36 -5.43 4.19
C CYS A 20 -10.01 -5.83 4.84
N PHE A 21 -9.20 -6.58 4.11
CA PHE A 21 -7.93 -7.10 4.60
C PHE A 21 -6.88 -7.18 3.49
N LEU A 22 -5.61 -7.31 3.88
CA LEU A 22 -4.51 -7.56 2.97
C LEU A 22 -4.45 -9.04 2.65
N TYR A 23 -4.40 -9.39 1.37
CA TYR A 23 -4.32 -10.80 0.94
C TYR A 23 -3.08 -11.03 0.08
N GLU A 24 -2.61 -12.27 0.12
CA GLU A 24 -1.52 -12.76 -0.72
C GLU A 24 -2.06 -13.81 -1.69
N GLU A 25 -1.41 -13.98 -2.85
CA GLU A 25 -1.92 -14.88 -3.88
C GLU A 25 -1.63 -16.35 -3.56
N ASN A 26 -0.46 -16.62 -2.97
CA ASN A 26 -0.08 -17.96 -2.53
C ASN A 26 0.29 -17.98 -1.05
N ALA A 27 0.18 -19.16 -0.43
CA ALA A 27 0.63 -19.35 0.95
C ALA A 27 2.14 -19.16 1.04
N GLY A 28 2.59 -18.31 1.96
CA GLY A 28 4.00 -17.96 2.15
C GLY A 28 4.48 -16.76 1.33
N ASP A 29 3.65 -16.22 0.43
CA ASP A 29 3.93 -14.95 -0.21
C ASP A 29 3.86 -13.81 0.83
N HIS A 30 4.66 -12.77 0.61
CA HIS A 30 4.77 -11.61 1.49
C HIS A 30 4.80 -10.31 0.69
N THR A 31 4.09 -10.26 -0.45
CA THR A 31 4.12 -9.14 -1.42
C THR A 31 3.74 -7.81 -0.77
N ASN A 32 2.72 -7.82 0.10
CA ASN A 32 2.25 -6.61 0.77
C ASN A 32 3.28 -6.11 1.79
N TYR A 33 3.82 -7.00 2.61
CA TYR A 33 4.85 -6.65 3.59
C TYR A 33 6.14 -6.18 2.92
N ASP A 34 6.54 -6.81 1.82
CA ASP A 34 7.65 -6.35 0.98
C ASP A 34 7.41 -4.92 0.51
N SER A 35 6.21 -4.62 -0.01
CA SER A 35 5.92 -3.27 -0.48
C SER A 35 5.89 -2.23 0.65
N LEU A 36 5.43 -2.60 1.85
CA LEU A 36 5.39 -1.71 3.02
C LEU A 36 6.81 -1.44 3.56
N MET A 37 7.64 -2.48 3.62
CA MET A 37 8.98 -2.45 4.21
C MET A 37 10.07 -2.01 3.24
N LYS A 38 9.84 -2.08 1.93
CA LYS A 38 10.81 -1.69 0.89
C LYS A 38 11.24 -0.23 1.06
N PRO A 39 12.54 0.06 1.31
CA PRO A 39 13.04 1.42 1.42
C PRO A 39 12.77 2.25 0.14
N PRO A 40 12.56 3.55 0.25
CA PRO A 40 12.43 4.43 -0.92
C PRO A 40 13.73 4.47 -1.73
N LYS A 41 13.62 4.78 -3.03
CA LYS A 41 14.80 5.05 -3.88
C LYS A 41 15.52 6.29 -3.35
N MET A 42 16.85 6.31 -3.43
CA MET A 42 17.65 7.51 -3.19
C MET A 42 17.47 8.48 -4.37
N LYS A 43 17.41 9.78 -4.09
CA LYS A 43 17.51 10.81 -5.14
C LYS A 43 18.87 10.73 -5.79
N GLU A 44 18.87 10.81 -7.11
CA GLU A 44 20.10 10.87 -7.89
C GLU A 44 20.87 12.14 -7.55
N HIS A 45 22.19 12.00 -7.42
CA HIS A 45 23.09 13.14 -7.31
C HIS A 45 23.28 13.75 -8.70
N THR A 46 23.36 15.07 -8.78
CA THR A 46 23.78 15.74 -10.02
C THR A 46 25.26 15.43 -10.24
N SER A 47 25.57 14.72 -11.32
CA SER A 47 26.94 14.40 -11.70
C SER A 47 27.32 14.98 -13.06
N VAL A 48 28.62 15.14 -13.29
CA VAL A 48 29.17 15.52 -14.59
C VAL A 48 30.12 14.43 -15.05
N SER A 49 29.88 13.87 -16.23
CA SER A 49 30.74 12.84 -16.81
C SER A 49 31.48 13.41 -18.03
N TYR A 50 32.80 13.48 -17.93
CA TYR A 50 33.68 13.93 -19.00
C TYR A 50 34.22 12.71 -19.75
N ARG A 51 34.27 12.78 -21.09
CA ARG A 51 34.74 11.65 -21.92
C ARG A 51 36.23 11.34 -21.67
N GLU A 52 36.99 12.38 -21.36
CA GLU A 52 38.43 12.34 -21.19
C GLU A 52 38.87 11.89 -19.78
N LEU A 53 37.93 11.76 -18.84
CA LEU A 53 38.19 11.36 -17.45
C LEU A 53 37.49 10.03 -17.13
N ASP A 54 38.08 9.26 -16.22
CA ASP A 54 37.45 8.05 -15.72
C ASP A 54 36.32 8.41 -14.73
N GLY A 55 35.13 7.85 -14.96
CA GLY A 55 34.00 7.96 -14.03
C GLY A 55 33.17 9.24 -14.20
N GLU A 56 32.70 9.77 -13.05
CA GLU A 56 31.87 10.97 -12.98
C GLU A 56 32.32 11.85 -11.80
N GLU A 57 32.18 13.16 -11.96
CA GLU A 57 32.38 14.13 -10.89
C GLU A 57 31.07 14.36 -10.14
N LEU A 58 31.16 14.39 -8.81
CA LEU A 58 30.06 14.64 -7.89
C LEU A 58 30.35 15.87 -7.03
N PRO A 59 29.33 16.48 -6.41
CA PRO A 59 29.53 17.55 -5.45
C PRO A 59 30.41 17.10 -4.26
N GLU A 60 31.21 18.02 -3.70
CA GLU A 60 32.10 17.75 -2.56
C GLU A 60 31.33 17.18 -1.35
N THR A 61 30.09 17.63 -1.13
CA THR A 61 29.21 17.13 -0.08
C THR A 61 28.02 16.37 -0.67
N LEU A 62 27.89 15.09 -0.32
CA LEU A 62 26.72 14.28 -0.66
C LEU A 62 25.65 14.44 0.42
N LEU A 63 24.50 15.02 0.04
CA LEU A 63 23.32 15.11 0.89
C LEU A 63 22.30 14.05 0.49
N PRO A 64 22.32 12.84 1.09
CA PRO A 64 21.39 11.78 0.75
C PRO A 64 19.96 12.21 1.07
N ARG A 65 19.06 12.01 0.10
CA ARG A 65 17.63 12.27 0.26
C ARG A 65 16.85 11.15 -0.44
N TYR A 66 15.74 10.74 0.14
CA TYR A 66 14.84 9.78 -0.49
C TYR A 66 13.96 10.46 -1.56
N GLU A 67 13.68 9.72 -2.63
CA GLU A 67 12.57 9.99 -3.55
C GLU A 67 11.23 9.61 -2.91
N ALA A 68 10.15 10.20 -3.40
CA ALA A 68 8.81 9.70 -3.13
C ALA A 68 8.66 8.27 -3.65
N ARG A 69 7.99 7.40 -2.90
CA ARG A 69 7.79 6.00 -3.28
C ARG A 69 6.32 5.66 -3.51
N ASP A 70 6.11 4.60 -4.27
CA ASP A 70 4.81 3.97 -4.45
C ASP A 70 4.77 2.69 -3.62
N ILE A 71 3.62 2.44 -2.99
CA ILE A 71 3.33 1.28 -2.16
C ILE A 71 2.15 0.56 -2.79
N THR A 72 2.37 -0.68 -3.21
CA THR A 72 1.35 -1.48 -3.87
C THR A 72 0.80 -2.50 -2.88
N LEU A 73 -0.51 -2.44 -2.63
CA LEU A 73 -1.19 -3.35 -1.71
C LEU A 73 -2.27 -4.15 -2.44
N LYS A 74 -2.28 -5.46 -2.21
CA LYS A 74 -3.34 -6.38 -2.59
C LYS A 74 -4.36 -6.44 -1.44
N MET A 75 -5.54 -5.90 -1.69
CA MET A 75 -6.62 -5.81 -0.71
C MET A 75 -7.81 -6.66 -1.15
N ALA A 76 -8.53 -7.27 -0.21
CA ALA A 76 -9.76 -7.99 -0.49
C ALA A 76 -10.87 -7.51 0.42
N VAL A 77 -12.11 -7.58 -0.06
CA VAL A 77 -13.32 -7.30 0.72
C VAL A 77 -14.18 -8.56 0.76
N VAL A 78 -14.58 -8.96 1.96
CA VAL A 78 -15.51 -10.06 2.23
C VAL A 78 -16.78 -9.56 2.91
N ALA A 79 -17.92 -10.15 2.57
CA ALA A 79 -19.17 -9.99 3.32
C ALA A 79 -20.10 -11.20 3.13
N ASP A 80 -21.06 -11.38 4.05
CA ASP A 80 -21.98 -12.52 4.02
C ASP A 80 -23.06 -12.43 2.94
N THR A 81 -23.36 -11.21 2.49
CA THR A 81 -24.38 -10.97 1.46
C THR A 81 -23.82 -10.12 0.33
N ARG A 82 -24.39 -10.29 -0.87
CA ARG A 82 -24.03 -9.46 -2.03
C ARG A 82 -24.27 -7.97 -1.78
N THR A 83 -25.39 -7.62 -1.13
CA THR A 83 -25.70 -6.22 -0.79
C THR A 83 -24.70 -5.66 0.23
N GLY A 84 -24.37 -6.43 1.26
CA GLY A 84 -23.34 -6.05 2.25
C GLY A 84 -21.97 -5.88 1.60
N TRP A 85 -21.62 -6.76 0.67
CA TRP A 85 -20.35 -6.68 -0.06
C TRP A 85 -20.24 -5.38 -0.86
N PHE A 86 -21.25 -5.02 -1.66
CA PHE A 86 -21.23 -3.74 -2.39
C PHE A 86 -21.20 -2.53 -1.47
N LYS A 87 -21.91 -2.56 -0.34
CA LYS A 87 -21.86 -1.50 0.67
C LYS A 87 -20.44 -1.31 1.19
N ASN A 88 -19.80 -2.40 1.62
CA ASN A 88 -18.44 -2.39 2.17
C ASN A 88 -17.42 -1.97 1.11
N TYR A 89 -17.47 -2.56 -0.08
CA TYR A 89 -16.60 -2.23 -1.19
C TYR A 89 -16.67 -0.73 -1.54
N ASN A 90 -17.89 -0.17 -1.68
CA ASN A 90 -18.06 1.25 -1.97
C ASN A 90 -17.56 2.15 -0.84
N ALA A 91 -17.71 1.74 0.43
CA ALA A 91 -17.16 2.46 1.57
C ALA A 91 -15.62 2.48 1.54
N VAL A 92 -14.99 1.34 1.23
CA VAL A 92 -13.53 1.24 1.06
C VAL A 92 -13.05 2.15 -0.08
N LEU A 93 -13.70 2.09 -1.24
CA LEU A 93 -13.34 2.96 -2.37
C LEU A 93 -13.50 4.45 -2.03
N ALA A 94 -14.57 4.81 -1.31
CA ALA A 94 -14.81 6.18 -0.87
C ALA A 94 -13.74 6.67 0.11
N LEU A 95 -13.31 5.80 1.03
CA LEU A 95 -12.23 6.09 1.97
C LEU A 95 -10.90 6.28 1.24
N LEU A 96 -10.53 5.36 0.34
CA LEU A 96 -9.27 5.43 -0.40
C LEU A 96 -9.17 6.66 -1.31
N LYS A 97 -10.29 7.10 -1.90
CA LYS A 97 -10.31 8.30 -2.76
C LYS A 97 -10.53 9.62 -1.99
N SER A 98 -10.53 9.60 -0.66
CA SER A 98 -10.83 10.78 0.17
C SER A 98 -9.72 11.84 0.21
N GLY A 99 -8.60 11.61 -0.50
CA GLY A 99 -7.48 12.53 -0.58
C GLY A 99 -6.29 12.02 0.21
N TRP A 100 -5.83 12.81 1.20
CA TRP A 100 -4.77 12.37 2.10
C TRP A 100 -5.25 11.26 3.01
N LEU A 101 -4.46 10.20 3.07
CA LEU A 101 -4.68 9.03 3.90
C LEU A 101 -3.57 8.93 4.95
N THR A 102 -3.96 8.62 6.18
CA THR A 102 -3.05 8.13 7.22
C THR A 102 -3.16 6.62 7.22
N LEU A 103 -2.16 5.95 6.66
CA LEU A 103 -2.04 4.51 6.61
C LEU A 103 -1.28 4.04 7.84
N GLU A 104 -1.95 3.27 8.70
CA GLU A 104 -1.35 2.70 9.91
C GLU A 104 -1.33 1.19 9.78
N VAL A 105 -0.15 0.60 9.97
CA VAL A 105 0.05 -0.86 9.99
C VAL A 105 0.67 -1.20 11.34
N PRO A 106 -0.16 -1.46 12.39
CA PRO A 106 0.30 -1.60 13.76
C PRO A 106 1.31 -2.73 13.96
N GLU A 107 1.16 -3.84 13.26
CA GLU A 107 2.04 -5.02 13.36
C GLU A 107 3.50 -4.69 13.06
N ILE A 108 3.76 -3.78 12.11
CA ILE A 108 5.12 -3.32 11.75
C ILE A 108 5.45 -1.94 12.34
N GLY A 109 4.57 -1.39 13.19
CA GLY A 109 4.77 -0.09 13.84
C GLY A 109 4.90 1.09 12.87
N ARG A 110 4.29 1.02 11.68
CA ARG A 110 4.40 2.07 10.64
C ARG A 110 3.15 2.93 10.59
N VAL A 111 3.37 4.24 10.51
CA VAL A 111 2.34 5.24 10.20
C VAL A 111 2.85 6.09 9.05
N MET A 112 2.07 6.16 7.98
CA MET A 112 2.51 6.72 6.70
C MET A 112 1.46 7.67 6.15
N LYS A 113 1.90 8.82 5.64
CA LYS A 113 1.01 9.79 4.99
C LYS A 113 1.05 9.60 3.48
N VAL A 114 -0.04 9.07 2.93
CA VAL A 114 -0.12 8.63 1.54
C VAL A 114 -1.36 9.19 0.84
N TYR A 115 -1.47 9.01 -0.47
CA TYR A 115 -2.71 9.20 -1.21
C TYR A 115 -2.86 8.10 -2.27
N LEU A 116 -4.10 7.79 -2.64
CA LEU A 116 -4.36 6.81 -3.68
C LEU A 116 -3.90 7.35 -5.05
N LYS A 117 -2.98 6.64 -5.69
CA LYS A 117 -2.50 6.95 -7.03
C LYS A 117 -3.36 6.28 -8.10
N GLU A 118 -3.65 4.99 -7.95
CA GLU A 118 -4.41 4.20 -8.92
C GLU A 118 -4.93 2.87 -8.34
N TYR A 119 -5.91 2.29 -9.01
CA TYR A 119 -6.35 0.90 -8.85
C TYR A 119 -5.78 0.10 -10.02
N THR A 120 -4.96 -0.91 -9.75
CA THR A 120 -4.17 -1.60 -10.79
C THR A 120 -4.75 -2.95 -11.21
N ARG A 121 -5.54 -3.60 -10.35
CA ARG A 121 -6.15 -4.90 -10.66
C ARG A 121 -7.46 -5.09 -9.91
N TYR A 122 -8.39 -5.81 -10.53
CA TYR A 122 -9.60 -6.35 -9.89
C TYR A 122 -9.70 -7.84 -10.17
N SER A 123 -10.06 -8.62 -9.16
CA SER A 123 -10.25 -10.07 -9.26
C SER A 123 -11.50 -10.48 -8.48
N GLN A 124 -12.53 -10.93 -9.19
CA GLN A 124 -13.73 -11.49 -8.56
C GLN A 124 -13.44 -12.94 -8.15
N PHE A 125 -13.33 -13.21 -6.85
CA PHE A 125 -12.94 -14.55 -6.38
C PHE A 125 -14.09 -15.57 -6.38
N THR A 126 -15.35 -15.13 -6.42
CA THR A 126 -16.60 -15.94 -6.40
C THR A 126 -17.25 -16.10 -5.02
N THR A 127 -18.51 -16.56 -5.01
CA THR A 127 -19.25 -16.95 -3.81
C THR A 127 -18.57 -18.18 -3.18
N ILE A 128 -18.13 -18.10 -1.93
CA ILE A 128 -17.60 -19.27 -1.22
C ILE A 128 -18.76 -20.27 -1.06
N ARG A 129 -18.73 -21.38 -1.81
CA ARG A 129 -19.86 -22.34 -1.93
C ARG A 129 -20.36 -22.89 -0.59
N ASN A 130 -19.50 -22.95 0.43
CA ASN A 130 -19.83 -23.51 1.74
C ASN A 130 -20.35 -22.46 2.74
N THR A 131 -20.13 -21.16 2.51
CA THR A 131 -20.54 -20.09 3.44
C THR A 131 -21.47 -19.04 2.81
N GLY A 132 -21.65 -19.03 1.49
CA GLY A 132 -22.43 -18.02 0.77
C GLY A 132 -21.76 -16.63 0.69
N GLN A 133 -20.60 -16.47 1.33
CA GLN A 133 -19.89 -15.20 1.41
C GLN A 133 -19.37 -14.74 0.05
N GLN A 134 -19.43 -13.44 -0.19
CA GLN A 134 -18.91 -12.78 -1.39
C GLN A 134 -17.52 -12.24 -1.10
N VAL A 135 -16.54 -12.58 -1.95
CA VAL A 135 -15.18 -12.07 -1.87
C VAL A 135 -14.72 -11.56 -3.22
N ALA A 136 -14.06 -10.41 -3.23
CA ALA A 136 -13.28 -9.95 -4.38
C ALA A 136 -12.02 -9.22 -3.89
N GLY A 137 -10.95 -9.39 -4.65
CA GLY A 137 -9.67 -8.72 -4.44
C GLY A 137 -9.48 -7.60 -5.44
N PHE A 138 -8.71 -6.61 -5.05
CA PHE A 138 -8.22 -5.56 -5.91
C PHE A 138 -6.85 -5.11 -5.44
N THR A 139 -6.09 -4.49 -6.33
CA THR A 139 -4.75 -3.99 -6.04
C THR A 139 -4.78 -2.47 -6.16
N VAL A 140 -4.19 -1.80 -5.16
CA VAL A 140 -4.07 -0.34 -5.11
C VAL A 140 -2.62 0.06 -5.07
N THR A 141 -2.29 1.17 -5.72
CA THR A 141 -1.01 1.85 -5.58
C THR A 141 -1.23 3.13 -4.79
N LEU A 142 -0.55 3.25 -3.65
CA LEU A 142 -0.55 4.43 -2.80
C LEU A 142 0.77 5.18 -3.00
N ARG A 143 0.71 6.50 -3.18
CA ARG A 143 1.91 7.35 -3.25
C ARG A 143 2.23 7.88 -1.86
N GLU A 144 3.48 7.73 -1.44
CA GLU A 144 4.05 8.39 -0.27
C GLU A 144 5.03 9.50 -0.72
N PRO A 145 4.61 10.78 -0.73
CA PRO A 145 5.43 11.86 -1.27
C PRO A 145 6.63 12.23 -0.40
N LYS A 146 6.51 12.01 0.91
CA LYS A 146 7.54 12.26 1.90
C LYS A 146 7.70 10.98 2.72
N PRO A 147 8.54 10.04 2.26
CA PRO A 147 8.74 8.82 3.00
C PRO A 147 9.41 9.08 4.34
N PHE A 148 9.11 8.22 5.30
CA PHE A 148 9.73 8.26 6.61
C PHE A 148 11.25 8.25 6.48
N SER A 149 11.90 9.30 7.00
CA SER A 149 13.34 9.39 7.17
C SER A 149 13.63 9.02 8.63
N ASN A 150 14.48 8.01 8.87
CA ASN A 150 14.98 7.71 10.22
C ASN A 150 15.92 8.82 10.77
N SER A 151 16.16 9.87 9.99
CA SER A 151 17.08 10.96 10.29
C SER A 151 16.40 12.29 9.91
N ASP A 152 15.67 12.87 10.85
CA ASP A 152 15.63 14.33 10.96
C ASP A 152 16.94 14.80 11.60
#